data_AF-A0A6C0HM91-F1
#
_entry.id   AF-A0A6C0HM91-F1
#
_cell.length_a   1.000
_cell.length_b   1.000
_cell.length_c   1.000
_cell.angle_alpha   90.00
_cell.angle_beta   90.00
_cell.angle_gamma   90.00
#
_symmetry.space_group_name_H-M   'P 1'
#
loop_
_entity.id
_entity.type
_entity.pdbx_description
1 polymer ?
#
loop_
_entity_poly.entity_id
_entity_poly.type
_entity_poly.pdbx_seq_one_letter_code
_entity_poly.pdbx_strand_id
1 'polypeptide(L)'
;MQTTVQVNPLYTTNNYDAHAAGWYVTSPSNSNLALRVQNTNLNIDGEIRLYNNASLSGPTGPSVFQGYDGSSWLNFNALTGPTGAAGLNFTNQVNFINTDNLEPISSNVTFGNIINTPFVNTALDISTVYARSLYGGNVTITSGNIIPSMQIMQNSNVITLTSQPIPYQWDFSSNAMITKYKSGSGDSVFKASGDVSKWLVKTGYNIVKGTAVRIDNSGSGTNSNIAIIPMSYLPSTHINPFANPANVIGIALENASGGNSCRVCTKGITTVVCTSYTSIDFVPTSSLSVVGLPGLVGCDGGVFCNGMIPAGEYIRAGFFLESDAGSSGIAGSGQYVLFNVDIRLSSG
;
A
#
# COMPACT_ATOMS: atom_id res chain seq x y z
N MET A 1 32.87 52.15 29.94
CA MET A 1 31.61 52.87 29.69
C MET A 1 30.77 52.00 28.77
N GLN A 2 29.61 51.55 29.24
CA GLN A 2 28.73 50.67 28.49
C GLN A 2 27.76 51.56 27.69
N THR A 3 27.96 51.66 26.38
CA THR A 3 27.03 52.38 25.49
C THR A 3 25.76 51.56 25.33
N THR A 4 24.69 51.98 26.01
CA THR A 4 23.35 51.39 25.86
C THR A 4 22.66 52.05 24.67
N VAL A 5 22.25 51.25 23.67
CA VAL A 5 21.39 51.74 22.59
C VAL A 5 19.96 51.77 23.12
N GLN A 6 19.40 52.97 23.29
CA GLN A 6 17.99 53.12 23.61
C GLN A 6 17.13 52.70 22.41
N VAL A 7 16.38 51.62 22.55
CA VAL A 7 15.33 51.23 21.59
C VAL A 7 14.10 52.07 21.92
N ASN A 8 13.73 52.98 21.02
CA ASN A 8 12.56 53.87 21.22
C ASN A 8 11.23 53.07 21.22
N PRO A 9 10.18 53.58 21.90
CA PRO A 9 8.94 52.83 22.15
C PRO A 9 8.08 52.65 20.89
N LEU A 10 7.13 51.71 20.99
CA LEU A 10 6.19 51.26 19.95
C LEU A 10 5.53 52.39 19.13
N TYR A 11 5.43 52.14 17.82
CA TYR A 11 5.06 53.05 16.72
C TYR A 11 3.77 53.88 16.92
N THR A 12 2.81 53.44 17.73
CA THR A 12 1.47 54.05 17.79
C THR A 12 1.31 55.18 18.81
N THR A 13 2.33 55.51 19.61
CA THR A 13 2.22 56.57 20.66
C THR A 13 3.35 57.61 20.65
N ASN A 14 4.25 57.59 19.67
CA ASN A 14 5.41 58.48 19.70
C ASN A 14 5.13 59.86 19.05
N ASN A 15 4.73 60.84 19.87
CA ASN A 15 4.68 62.26 19.48
C ASN A 15 6.07 62.92 19.38
N TYR A 16 7.15 62.14 19.51
CA TYR A 16 8.56 62.53 19.36
C TYR A 16 9.26 61.64 18.32
N ASP A 17 8.71 61.49 17.11
CA ASP A 17 9.53 60.99 15.99
C ASP A 17 10.58 62.06 15.65
N ALA A 18 11.79 61.88 16.16
CA ALA A 18 12.92 62.78 15.94
C ALA A 18 13.49 62.72 14.52
N HIS A 19 12.92 61.90 13.61
CA HIS A 19 13.38 61.78 12.23
C HIS A 19 14.88 61.42 12.14
N ALA A 20 15.42 60.69 13.11
CA ALA A 20 16.83 60.28 13.07
C ALA A 20 17.06 59.15 12.05
N ALA A 21 18.30 59.03 11.55
CA ALA A 21 18.72 57.82 10.85
C ALA A 21 18.94 56.68 11.86
N GLY A 22 18.59 55.45 11.50
CA GLY A 22 18.75 54.30 12.39
C GLY A 22 17.94 53.07 11.99
N TRP A 23 18.11 51.99 12.74
CA TRP A 23 17.33 50.76 12.58
C TRP A 23 16.04 50.82 13.38
N TYR A 24 14.91 50.56 12.73
CA TYR A 24 13.57 50.59 13.32
C TYR A 24 12.88 49.24 13.16
N VAL A 25 12.14 48.83 14.19
CA VAL A 25 11.24 47.68 14.11
C VAL A 25 9.94 48.15 13.47
N THR A 26 9.58 47.59 12.31
CA THR A 26 8.31 47.91 11.67
C THR A 26 7.16 47.14 12.33
N SER A 27 5.98 47.75 12.39
CA SER A 27 4.76 47.10 12.89
C SER A 27 3.96 46.50 11.72
N PRO A 28 3.34 45.31 11.85
CA PRO A 28 3.32 44.46 13.04
C PRO A 28 4.69 43.86 13.38
N SER A 29 4.94 43.67 14.67
CA SER A 29 6.24 43.34 15.27
C SER A 29 6.66 41.89 15.04
N ASN A 30 6.75 41.48 13.78
CA ASN A 30 7.30 40.21 13.36
C ASN A 30 8.46 40.44 12.39
N SER A 31 9.66 40.49 12.99
CA SER A 31 10.98 40.18 12.42
C SER A 31 11.65 41.12 11.42
N ASN A 32 10.99 42.16 10.89
CA ASN A 32 11.63 43.03 9.91
C ASN A 32 12.23 44.30 10.55
N LEU A 33 13.56 44.33 10.68
CA LEU A 33 14.33 45.55 10.92
C LEU A 33 14.40 46.35 9.62
N ALA A 34 13.92 47.59 9.64
CA ALA A 34 14.06 48.53 8.54
C ALA A 34 15.09 49.60 8.90
N LEU A 35 16.11 49.79 8.05
CA LEU A 35 17.03 50.91 8.16
C LEU A 35 16.35 52.16 7.59
N ARG A 36 16.07 53.15 8.44
CA ARG A 36 15.72 54.49 7.97
C ARG A 36 17.01 55.25 7.71
N VAL A 37 17.24 55.56 6.45
CA VAL A 37 18.37 56.37 6.01
C VAL A 37 17.85 57.81 5.81
N GLN A 38 18.47 58.78 6.49
CA GLN A 38 18.17 60.21 6.32
C GLN A 38 19.34 60.94 5.65
N ASN A 39 19.13 62.17 5.20
CA ASN A 39 20.23 63.03 4.77
C ASN A 39 20.93 63.62 6.00
N THR A 40 21.93 62.92 6.51
CA THR A 40 22.73 63.33 7.67
C THR A 40 24.15 63.68 7.23
N ASN A 41 24.84 64.53 7.98
CA ASN A 41 26.24 64.89 7.70
C ASN A 41 27.08 64.79 8.98
N LEU A 42 26.80 63.76 9.78
CA LEU A 42 27.42 63.57 11.09
C LEU A 42 28.84 63.01 10.98
N ASN A 43 29.23 62.52 9.81
CA ASN A 43 30.57 62.02 9.49
C ASN A 43 31.00 60.90 10.44
N ILE A 44 30.08 59.97 10.72
CA ILE A 44 30.35 58.81 11.57
C ILE A 44 30.85 57.67 10.68
N ASP A 45 31.97 57.04 11.02
CA ASP A 45 32.51 55.90 10.27
C ASP A 45 31.44 54.80 10.06
N GLY A 46 31.22 54.43 8.79
CA GLY A 46 30.21 53.44 8.40
C GLY A 46 28.78 53.98 8.30
N GLU A 47 28.56 55.28 8.52
CA GLU A 47 27.25 55.92 8.33
C GLU A 47 26.81 55.83 6.87
N ILE A 48 25.55 55.46 6.66
CA ILE A 48 24.90 55.51 5.35
C ILE A 48 23.89 56.63 5.36
N ARG A 49 23.92 57.48 4.33
CA ARG A 49 22.94 58.56 4.12
C ARG A 49 22.32 58.50 2.74
N LEU A 50 21.16 59.15 2.62
CA LEU A 50 20.54 59.42 1.34
C LEU A 50 20.77 60.90 1.05
N TYR A 51 21.78 61.19 0.22
CA TYR A 51 22.21 62.55 -0.06
C TYR A 51 21.40 63.13 -1.22
N ASN A 52 20.65 64.20 -0.93
CA ASN A 52 19.94 64.98 -1.94
C ASN A 52 20.90 66.03 -2.53
N ASN A 53 21.54 65.68 -3.63
CA ASN A 53 22.52 66.53 -4.25
C ASN A 53 21.86 67.57 -5.17
N ALA A 54 21.41 68.70 -4.61
CA ALA A 54 20.92 69.83 -5.41
C ALA A 54 22.00 70.38 -6.38
N SER A 55 23.28 70.13 -6.12
CA SER A 55 24.42 70.62 -6.92
C SER A 55 24.87 69.72 -8.07
N LEU A 56 24.33 68.49 -8.24
CA LEU A 56 24.70 67.62 -9.39
C LEU A 56 23.66 67.62 -10.53
N SER A 57 22.43 68.12 -10.33
CA SER A 57 21.42 68.22 -11.42
C SER A 57 20.26 69.20 -11.16
N GLY A 58 20.42 70.17 -10.24
CA GLY A 58 19.37 71.14 -9.90
C GLY A 58 18.36 70.61 -8.88
N PRO A 59 17.28 71.37 -8.59
CA PRO A 59 16.34 71.09 -7.48
C PRO A 59 15.55 69.78 -7.60
N THR A 60 15.76 69.00 -8.66
CA THR A 60 15.10 67.71 -8.94
C THR A 60 16.09 66.56 -9.15
N GLY A 61 17.36 66.71 -8.77
CA GLY A 61 18.36 65.65 -8.91
C GLY A 61 18.01 64.39 -8.08
N PRO A 62 18.25 63.17 -8.61
CA PRO A 62 17.94 61.95 -7.89
C PRO A 62 18.80 61.82 -6.64
N SER A 63 18.17 61.41 -5.54
CA SER A 63 18.86 61.10 -4.29
C SER A 63 19.85 59.95 -4.51
N VAL A 64 21.08 60.09 -4.02
CA VAL A 64 22.09 59.03 -4.09
C VAL A 64 22.40 58.51 -2.69
N PHE A 65 22.54 57.19 -2.54
CA PHE A 65 23.05 56.63 -1.30
C PHE A 65 24.55 56.92 -1.21
N GLN A 66 24.99 57.39 -0.05
CA GLN A 66 26.41 57.56 0.26
C GLN A 66 26.77 56.82 1.55
N GLY A 67 27.99 56.30 1.62
CA GLY A 67 28.61 55.79 2.84
C GLY A 67 29.78 56.67 3.27
N TYR A 68 29.96 56.92 4.57
CA TYR A 68 31.14 57.60 5.09
C TYR A 68 32.20 56.58 5.49
N ASP A 69 33.39 56.65 4.88
CA ASP A 69 34.47 55.68 5.08
C ASP A 69 35.43 56.04 6.23
N GLY A 70 35.10 57.08 6.99
CA GLY A 70 35.95 57.69 8.02
C GLY A 70 36.72 58.93 7.56
N SER A 71 36.78 59.17 6.24
CA SER A 71 37.49 60.31 5.66
C SER A 71 36.64 61.13 4.68
N SER A 72 35.74 60.48 3.93
CA SER A 72 34.94 61.13 2.90
C SER A 72 33.62 60.38 2.66
N TRP A 73 32.66 61.10 2.07
CA TRP A 73 31.40 60.50 1.61
C TRP A 73 31.57 59.90 0.22
N LEU A 74 31.35 58.60 0.10
CA LEU A 74 31.46 57.83 -1.14
C LEU A 74 30.06 57.49 -1.66
N ASN A 75 29.79 57.77 -2.95
CA ASN A 75 28.54 57.34 -3.59
C ASN A 75 28.53 55.82 -3.76
N PHE A 76 27.45 55.17 -3.34
CA PHE A 76 27.20 53.79 -3.72
C PHE A 76 26.87 53.74 -5.21
N ASN A 77 27.82 53.28 -6.02
CA ASN A 77 27.59 52.99 -7.42
C ASN A 77 27.52 51.47 -7.63
N ALA A 78 26.31 50.95 -7.83
CA ALA A 78 26.10 49.52 -8.08
C ALA A 78 26.71 49.03 -9.42
N LEU A 79 27.16 49.94 -10.29
CA LEU A 79 27.79 49.63 -11.58
C LEU A 79 29.32 49.75 -11.55
N THR A 80 29.90 50.47 -10.58
CA THR A 80 31.35 50.64 -10.47
C THR A 80 31.81 50.62 -9.02
N GLY A 81 32.48 49.52 -8.65
CA GLY A 81 33.15 49.29 -7.36
C GLY A 81 33.90 47.96 -7.43
N PRO A 82 34.89 47.69 -6.57
CA PRO A 82 35.46 46.36 -6.50
C PRO A 82 34.35 45.37 -6.15
N THR A 83 34.14 44.37 -7.02
CA THR A 83 33.23 43.26 -6.74
C THR A 83 33.58 42.70 -5.37
N GLY A 84 32.59 42.62 -4.46
CA GLY A 84 32.79 41.94 -3.18
C GLY A 84 33.30 40.52 -3.41
N ALA A 85 34.05 39.97 -2.46
CA ALA A 85 34.49 38.59 -2.55
C ALA A 85 33.28 37.69 -2.86
N ALA A 86 33.43 36.74 -3.78
CA ALA A 86 32.37 35.80 -4.10
C ALA A 86 31.90 35.13 -2.80
N GLY A 87 30.58 35.06 -2.59
CA GLY A 87 30.02 34.30 -1.48
C GLY A 87 30.50 32.85 -1.53
N LEU A 88 30.65 32.23 -0.37
CA LEU A 88 31.08 30.84 -0.27
C LEU A 88 30.18 29.94 -1.12
N ASN A 89 30.78 29.18 -2.06
CA ASN A 89 30.05 28.29 -2.94
C ASN A 89 29.63 27.03 -2.17
N PHE A 90 28.36 26.98 -1.74
CA PHE A 90 27.78 25.89 -0.97
C PHE A 90 27.94 24.51 -1.66
N THR A 91 28.01 24.48 -2.99
CA THR A 91 28.15 23.26 -3.80
C THR A 91 29.47 22.53 -3.53
N ASN A 92 30.52 23.24 -3.10
CA ASN A 92 31.84 22.66 -2.83
C ASN A 92 32.11 22.43 -1.34
N GLN A 93 31.19 22.82 -0.44
CA GLN A 93 31.40 22.79 1.00
C GLN A 93 30.79 21.56 1.70
N VAL A 94 29.90 20.83 1.01
CA VAL A 94 29.19 19.69 1.59
C VAL A 94 29.34 18.47 0.69
N ASN A 95 29.84 17.38 1.26
CA ASN A 95 29.91 16.09 0.59
C ASN A 95 28.84 15.15 1.15
N PHE A 96 27.98 14.59 0.30
CA PHE A 96 26.99 13.61 0.71
C PHE A 96 27.55 12.21 0.51
N ILE A 97 27.68 11.45 1.59
CA ILE A 97 28.17 10.07 1.55
C ILE A 97 27.04 9.11 1.93
N ASN A 98 26.83 8.11 1.07
CA ASN A 98 25.96 6.98 1.37
C ASN A 98 26.65 6.07 2.40
N THR A 99 25.94 5.72 3.48
CA THR A 99 26.47 4.93 4.61
C THR A 99 26.76 3.46 4.28
N ASP A 100 26.44 2.98 3.08
CA ASP A 100 26.49 1.56 2.71
C ASP A 100 27.91 0.92 2.71
N ASN A 101 28.97 1.72 2.90
CA ASN A 101 30.37 1.27 2.89
C ASN A 101 31.15 1.55 4.21
N LEU A 102 30.48 1.87 5.31
CA LEU A 102 31.17 2.06 6.60
C LEU A 102 30.88 0.88 7.53
N GLU A 103 31.96 0.25 7.98
CA GLU A 103 32.07 -0.75 9.07
C GLU A 103 31.02 -0.56 10.19
N PRO A 104 30.61 -1.65 10.87
CA PRO A 104 29.41 -1.71 11.67
C PRO A 104 29.44 -0.63 12.76
N ILE A 105 28.48 0.29 12.69
CA ILE A 105 28.28 1.32 13.70
C ILE A 105 27.83 0.63 15.00
N SER A 106 28.79 0.40 15.88
CA SER A 106 28.57 0.09 17.29
C SER A 106 28.13 1.36 18.02
N SER A 107 26.84 1.66 17.96
CA SER A 107 26.08 2.33 19.02
C SER A 107 24.73 2.76 18.47
N ASN A 108 23.68 2.10 18.97
CA ASN A 108 22.27 2.53 19.01
C ASN A 108 21.91 3.77 18.18
N VAL A 109 21.83 3.60 16.85
CA VAL A 109 21.08 4.56 16.03
C VAL A 109 19.60 4.20 16.23
N THR A 110 18.89 5.05 16.95
CA THR A 110 17.44 4.89 17.18
C THR A 110 16.74 4.77 15.84
N PHE A 111 15.83 3.79 15.71
CA PHE A 111 14.99 3.60 14.53
C PHE A 111 14.34 4.94 14.15
N GLY A 112 14.66 5.49 12.96
CA GLY A 112 13.96 6.66 12.41
C GLY A 112 14.78 7.76 11.72
N ASN A 113 16.10 7.86 11.89
CA ASN A 113 16.85 8.98 11.32
C ASN A 113 17.40 8.67 9.90
N ILE A 114 16.83 9.34 8.88
CA ILE A 114 17.25 9.26 7.46
C ILE A 114 18.54 10.06 7.22
N ILE A 115 18.75 11.14 7.98
CA ILE A 115 19.95 11.97 7.99
C ILE A 115 20.52 11.93 9.40
N ASN A 116 21.78 11.52 9.56
CA ASN A 116 22.43 11.39 10.87
C ASN A 116 23.55 12.42 11.07
N THR A 117 23.33 13.65 10.61
CA THR A 117 24.31 14.73 10.72
C THR A 117 23.66 15.94 11.40
N PRO A 118 23.79 16.09 12.73
CA PRO A 118 23.10 17.13 13.48
C PRO A 118 23.69 18.53 13.25
N PHE A 119 24.89 18.64 12.67
CA PHE A 119 25.57 19.90 12.39
C PHE A 119 26.47 19.80 11.15
N VAL A 120 26.48 20.84 10.31
CA VAL A 120 27.36 21.01 9.15
C VAL A 120 28.27 22.20 9.45
N ASN A 121 29.58 21.98 9.53
CA ASN A 121 30.56 23.04 9.77
C ASN A 121 31.04 23.62 8.43
N THR A 122 30.38 24.68 7.97
CA THR A 122 30.70 25.35 6.70
C THR A 122 32.02 26.15 6.73
N ALA A 123 32.73 26.19 7.87
CA ALA A 123 34.03 26.85 8.01
C ALA A 123 35.23 25.93 7.71
N LEU A 124 34.99 24.61 7.62
CA LEU A 124 35.98 23.63 7.17
C LEU A 124 35.58 23.23 5.75
N ASP A 125 36.51 23.27 4.79
CA ASP A 125 36.23 23.18 3.36
C ASP A 125 35.49 21.91 2.89
N ILE A 126 35.24 20.92 3.75
CA ILE A 126 34.39 19.77 3.42
C ILE A 126 33.68 19.26 4.68
N SER A 127 32.38 19.56 4.82
CA SER A 127 31.51 18.88 5.78
C SER A 127 30.83 17.67 5.15
N THR A 128 30.94 16.50 5.78
CA THR A 128 30.30 15.27 5.29
C THR A 128 28.91 15.10 5.90
N VAL A 129 27.90 14.94 5.06
CA VAL A 129 26.54 14.56 5.47
C VAL A 129 26.31 13.09 5.15
N TYR A 130 25.93 12.32 6.16
CA TYR A 130 25.64 10.89 6.05
C TYR A 130 24.15 10.67 5.88
N ALA A 131 23.76 10.05 4.76
CA ALA A 131 22.37 9.70 4.44
C ALA A 131 22.24 8.19 4.22
N ARG A 132 21.10 7.62 4.66
CA ARG A 132 20.77 6.22 4.45
C ARG A 132 20.00 6.05 3.14
N SER A 133 20.35 5.04 2.34
CA SER A 133 19.58 4.65 1.16
C SER A 133 18.28 3.96 1.53
N LEU A 134 17.22 4.22 0.75
CA LEU A 134 15.96 3.46 0.83
C LEU A 134 16.06 2.24 -0.08
N TYR A 135 15.73 1.07 0.44
CA TYR A 135 15.65 -0.17 -0.35
C TYR A 135 14.29 -0.85 -0.16
N GLY A 136 13.76 -1.42 -1.23
CA GLY A 136 12.61 -2.31 -1.14
C GLY A 136 13.03 -3.59 -0.44
N GLY A 137 12.31 -3.98 0.62
CA GLY A 137 12.60 -5.23 1.34
C GLY A 137 12.52 -6.44 0.39
N ASN A 138 13.30 -7.47 0.68
CA ASN A 138 13.33 -8.70 -0.10
C ASN A 138 12.28 -9.69 0.41
N VAL A 139 11.58 -10.36 -0.50
CA VAL A 139 10.64 -11.44 -0.19
C VAL A 139 11.09 -12.71 -0.89
N THR A 140 11.22 -13.78 -0.12
CA THR A 140 11.49 -15.13 -0.63
C THR A 140 10.18 -15.74 -1.12
N ILE A 141 10.07 -16.02 -2.41
CA ILE A 141 8.85 -16.60 -3.02
C ILE A 141 8.92 -18.13 -3.04
N THR A 142 10.09 -18.69 -3.33
CA THR A 142 10.43 -20.13 -3.29
C THR A 142 11.88 -20.30 -2.84
N SER A 143 12.28 -21.48 -2.36
CA SER A 143 13.66 -21.74 -1.86
C SER A 143 14.73 -21.23 -2.83
N GLY A 144 15.29 -20.04 -2.53
CA GLY A 144 16.35 -19.39 -3.32
C GLY A 144 15.91 -18.24 -4.23
N ASN A 145 14.62 -18.08 -4.55
CA ASN A 145 14.13 -16.96 -5.37
C ASN A 145 13.69 -15.80 -4.50
N ILE A 146 14.48 -14.73 -4.53
CA ILE A 146 14.26 -13.51 -3.76
C ILE A 146 13.95 -12.38 -4.73
N ILE A 147 12.81 -11.71 -4.54
CA ILE A 147 12.44 -10.51 -5.30
C ILE A 147 12.27 -9.30 -4.39
N PRO A 148 12.50 -8.08 -4.89
CA PRO A 148 12.17 -6.87 -4.17
C PRO A 148 10.64 -6.69 -4.08
N SER A 149 10.14 -6.49 -2.87
CA SER A 149 8.71 -6.20 -2.57
C SER A 149 8.24 -4.85 -3.10
N MET A 150 9.20 -3.95 -3.36
CA MET A 150 8.95 -2.59 -3.80
C MET A 150 10.01 -2.20 -4.82
N GLN A 151 9.56 -1.63 -5.94
CA GLN A 151 10.43 -0.99 -6.90
C GLN A 151 10.49 0.51 -6.58
N ILE A 152 11.71 1.02 -6.42
CA ILE A 152 11.99 2.42 -6.14
C ILE A 152 12.65 3.01 -7.38
N MET A 153 12.05 4.05 -7.97
CA MET A 153 12.61 4.79 -9.09
C MET A 153 12.69 6.27 -8.75
N GLN A 154 13.74 6.95 -9.19
CA GLN A 154 13.87 8.40 -9.04
C GLN A 154 14.09 9.09 -10.39
N ASN A 155 13.59 10.32 -10.49
CA ASN A 155 14.04 11.28 -11.49
C ASN A 155 14.41 12.60 -10.80
N SER A 156 14.63 13.67 -11.58
CA SER A 156 15.07 14.98 -11.04
C SER A 156 14.07 15.64 -10.09
N ASN A 157 12.80 15.24 -10.10
CA ASN A 157 11.73 15.94 -9.39
C ASN A 157 10.87 15.05 -8.48
N VAL A 158 10.93 13.71 -8.64
CA VAL A 158 10.02 12.78 -7.97
C VAL A 158 10.72 11.46 -7.63
N ILE A 159 10.37 10.89 -6.48
CA ILE A 159 10.64 9.50 -6.10
C ILE A 159 9.32 8.72 -6.21
N THR A 160 9.32 7.66 -7.01
CA THR A 160 8.16 6.77 -7.20
C THR A 160 8.40 5.45 -6.49
N LEU A 161 7.46 5.07 -5.61
CA LEU A 161 7.44 3.81 -4.89
C LEU A 161 6.30 2.94 -5.44
N THR A 162 6.64 1.87 -6.14
CA THR A 162 5.65 0.92 -6.69
C THR A 162 5.72 -0.38 -5.92
N SER A 163 4.64 -0.72 -5.20
CA SER A 163 4.49 -2.06 -4.61
C SER A 163 4.38 -3.09 -5.73
N GLN A 164 5.20 -4.13 -5.67
CA GLN A 164 5.11 -5.23 -6.63
C GLN A 164 4.02 -6.19 -6.15
N PRO A 165 2.99 -6.49 -6.97
CA PRO A 165 2.00 -7.48 -6.62
C PRO A 165 2.69 -8.83 -6.42
N ILE A 166 2.21 -9.62 -5.46
CA ILE A 166 2.63 -11.02 -5.27
C ILE A 166 1.63 -11.88 -6.04
N PRO A 167 1.87 -12.26 -7.30
CA PRO A 167 1.03 -13.25 -7.95
C PRO A 167 1.36 -14.61 -7.32
N TYR A 168 0.50 -15.07 -6.42
CA TYR A 168 0.39 -16.50 -6.20
C TYR A 168 -0.27 -17.11 -7.45
N GLN A 169 0.53 -17.41 -8.47
CA GLN A 169 0.16 -18.51 -9.36
C GLN A 169 0.62 -19.78 -8.68
N TRP A 170 -0.35 -20.53 -8.17
CA TRP A 170 -0.08 -21.87 -7.68
C TRP A 170 0.29 -22.75 -8.87
N ASP A 171 1.60 -22.91 -9.11
CA ASP A 171 2.10 -23.86 -10.09
C ASP A 171 2.12 -25.26 -9.47
N PHE A 172 1.08 -26.03 -9.79
CA PHE A 172 0.97 -27.43 -9.39
C PHE A 172 1.54 -28.40 -10.44
N SER A 173 2.07 -27.90 -11.56
CA SER A 173 2.53 -28.73 -12.69
C SER A 173 3.71 -29.64 -12.34
N SER A 174 4.51 -29.27 -11.33
CA SER A 174 5.70 -30.00 -10.89
C SER A 174 5.51 -30.81 -9.60
N ASN A 175 4.34 -30.73 -8.95
CA ASN A 175 4.22 -31.13 -7.55
C ASN A 175 3.74 -32.58 -7.39
N ALA A 176 4.70 -33.52 -7.32
CA ALA A 176 4.50 -34.93 -6.96
C ALA A 176 3.87 -35.16 -5.55
N MET A 177 3.46 -34.11 -4.85
CA MET A 177 2.91 -34.15 -3.49
C MET A 177 1.51 -33.55 -3.34
N ILE A 178 0.81 -33.14 -4.42
CA ILE A 178 -0.52 -32.54 -4.27
C ILE A 178 -1.55 -33.51 -3.66
N THR A 179 -1.35 -34.81 -3.87
CA THR A 179 -2.13 -35.91 -3.27
C THR A 179 -2.11 -35.91 -1.75
N LYS A 180 -1.13 -35.28 -1.08
CA LYS A 180 -1.10 -35.17 0.39
C LYS A 180 -2.27 -34.37 0.96
N TYR A 181 -2.81 -33.45 0.15
CA TYR A 181 -3.97 -32.63 0.48
C TYR A 181 -5.29 -33.36 0.26
N LYS A 182 -5.26 -34.54 -0.36
CA LYS A 182 -6.43 -35.39 -0.55
C LYS A 182 -6.79 -36.05 0.77
N SER A 183 -8.10 -36.10 1.02
CA SER A 183 -8.71 -36.88 2.07
C SER A 183 -9.41 -38.11 1.51
N GLY A 184 -9.50 -39.14 2.33
CA GLY A 184 -10.20 -40.38 2.00
C GLY A 184 -11.54 -40.49 2.70
N SER A 185 -12.33 -41.49 2.30
CA SER A 185 -13.61 -41.82 2.96
C SER A 185 -13.47 -42.09 4.46
N GLY A 186 -12.31 -42.58 4.92
CA GLY A 186 -12.02 -42.87 6.32
C GLY A 186 -11.72 -41.64 7.20
N ASP A 187 -11.38 -40.49 6.60
CA ASP A 187 -11.05 -39.29 7.36
C ASP A 187 -12.31 -38.70 8.00
N SER A 188 -12.34 -38.51 9.32
CA SER A 188 -13.49 -37.89 10.01
C SER A 188 -13.72 -36.45 9.56
N VAL A 189 -12.65 -35.78 9.12
CA VAL A 189 -12.60 -34.39 8.68
C VAL A 189 -11.67 -34.30 7.48
N PHE A 190 -12.15 -33.70 6.40
CA PHE A 190 -11.34 -33.45 5.22
C PHE A 190 -10.30 -32.37 5.45
N LYS A 191 -9.12 -32.62 4.91
CA LYS A 191 -8.06 -31.63 4.84
C LYS A 191 -8.54 -30.46 3.99
N ALA A 192 -8.15 -29.26 4.40
CA ALA A 192 -8.37 -28.05 3.63
C ALA A 192 -7.13 -27.15 3.73
N SER A 193 -6.82 -26.46 2.65
CA SER A 193 -5.76 -25.45 2.57
C SER A 193 -6.31 -24.21 1.88
N GLY A 194 -6.49 -23.13 2.63
CA GLY A 194 -7.21 -21.94 2.20
C GLY A 194 -8.17 -21.45 3.29
N ASP A 195 -9.27 -20.84 2.88
CA ASP A 195 -10.23 -20.22 3.79
C ASP A 195 -11.26 -21.25 4.27
N VAL A 196 -11.22 -21.53 5.58
CA VAL A 196 -12.17 -22.41 6.27
C VAL A 196 -12.99 -21.59 7.25
N SER A 197 -14.31 -21.72 7.14
CA SER A 197 -15.27 -21.09 8.06
C SER A 197 -16.09 -22.14 8.80
N LYS A 198 -16.65 -21.78 9.96
CA LYS A 198 -17.43 -22.68 10.82
C LYS A 198 -18.87 -22.19 10.92
N TRP A 199 -19.82 -23.06 10.61
CA TRP A 199 -21.24 -22.73 10.49
C TRP A 199 -22.11 -23.66 11.31
N LEU A 200 -23.26 -23.17 11.78
CA LEU A 200 -24.31 -24.01 12.36
C LEU A 200 -25.08 -24.72 11.26
N VAL A 201 -25.33 -26.02 11.43
CA VAL A 201 -26.21 -26.80 10.55
C VAL A 201 -27.65 -26.59 11.00
N LYS A 202 -28.55 -26.29 10.07
CA LYS A 202 -29.97 -26.09 10.38
C LYS A 202 -30.58 -27.38 10.97
N THR A 203 -31.38 -27.24 12.03
CA THR A 203 -32.11 -28.37 12.62
C THR A 203 -32.97 -29.07 11.57
N GLY A 204 -32.97 -30.41 11.57
CA GLY A 204 -33.68 -31.23 10.58
C GLY A 204 -32.88 -31.56 9.32
N TYR A 205 -31.68 -31.00 9.16
CA TYR A 205 -30.78 -31.32 8.05
C TYR A 205 -29.53 -32.07 8.54
N ASN A 206 -28.95 -32.87 7.65
CA ASN A 206 -27.66 -33.51 7.84
C ASN A 206 -26.77 -33.16 6.65
N ILE A 207 -25.52 -32.83 6.94
CA ILE A 207 -24.49 -32.53 5.95
C ILE A 207 -23.54 -33.70 5.85
N VAL A 208 -23.16 -34.05 4.62
CA VAL A 208 -22.14 -35.04 4.31
C VAL A 208 -20.87 -34.34 3.88
N LYS A 209 -19.73 -34.77 4.39
CA LYS A 209 -18.41 -34.25 4.01
C LYS A 209 -18.17 -34.37 2.50
N GLY A 210 -17.49 -33.39 1.92
CA GLY A 210 -17.19 -33.32 0.50
C GLY A 210 -18.35 -32.88 -0.40
N THR A 211 -19.53 -32.57 0.17
CA THR A 211 -20.65 -31.98 -0.57
C THR A 211 -20.69 -30.45 -0.46
N ALA A 212 -21.23 -29.81 -1.49
CA ALA A 212 -21.51 -28.38 -1.50
C ALA A 212 -22.66 -28.04 -0.55
N VAL A 213 -22.48 -26.95 0.19
CA VAL A 213 -23.46 -26.44 1.16
C VAL A 213 -23.83 -25.01 0.82
N ARG A 214 -25.04 -24.60 1.22
CA ARG A 214 -25.53 -23.24 1.01
C ARG A 214 -26.01 -22.60 2.29
N ILE A 215 -26.00 -21.28 2.29
CA ILE A 215 -26.61 -20.49 3.35
C ILE A 215 -28.13 -20.56 3.20
N ASP A 216 -28.80 -20.82 4.32
CA ASP A 216 -30.23 -20.69 4.44
C ASP A 216 -30.56 -19.73 5.60
N ASN A 217 -31.42 -18.76 5.29
CA ASN A 217 -31.90 -17.76 6.24
C ASN A 217 -33.42 -17.88 6.49
N SER A 218 -34.06 -18.95 5.98
CA SER A 218 -35.49 -19.18 6.17
C SER A 218 -35.77 -19.67 7.61
N GLY A 219 -36.01 -18.73 8.52
CA GLY A 219 -36.38 -19.04 9.90
C GLY A 219 -37.84 -19.48 10.02
N SER A 220 -38.09 -20.63 10.66
CA SER A 220 -39.39 -20.93 11.29
C SER A 220 -39.18 -21.15 12.78
N GLY A 221 -38.97 -20.06 13.53
CA GLY A 221 -38.82 -20.08 14.99
C GLY A 221 -38.02 -18.88 15.53
N THR A 222 -38.22 -18.56 16.82
CA THR A 222 -37.73 -17.36 17.54
C THR A 222 -36.21 -17.25 17.71
N ASN A 223 -35.41 -18.13 17.11
CA ASN A 223 -33.94 -18.11 17.10
C ASN A 223 -33.41 -18.21 15.66
N SER A 224 -33.67 -17.19 14.85
CA SER A 224 -33.31 -17.09 13.43
C SER A 224 -31.80 -16.87 13.22
N ASN A 225 -30.99 -17.89 13.49
CA ASN A 225 -29.57 -17.88 13.14
C ASN A 225 -29.40 -18.18 11.64
N ILE A 226 -28.48 -17.48 10.98
CA ILE A 226 -27.99 -17.87 9.66
C ILE A 226 -27.33 -19.25 9.80
N ALA A 227 -27.85 -20.23 9.08
CA ALA A 227 -27.39 -21.61 9.14
C ALA A 227 -27.07 -22.13 7.73
N ILE A 228 -26.41 -23.28 7.66
CA ILE A 228 -26.16 -23.98 6.41
C ILE A 228 -27.03 -25.22 6.28
N ILE A 229 -27.38 -25.53 5.03
CA ILE A 229 -28.05 -26.76 4.61
C ILE A 229 -27.29 -27.36 3.41
N PRO A 230 -27.43 -28.67 3.15
CA PRO A 230 -26.92 -29.27 1.91
C PRO A 230 -27.48 -28.55 0.68
N MET A 231 -26.66 -28.40 -0.36
CA MET A 231 -27.18 -28.02 -1.65
C MET A 231 -27.99 -29.18 -2.24
N SER A 232 -29.22 -28.92 -2.66
CA SER A 232 -30.02 -29.88 -3.39
C SER A 232 -31.01 -29.20 -4.34
N TYR A 233 -31.32 -29.89 -5.44
CA TYR A 233 -32.34 -29.51 -6.41
C TYR A 233 -32.85 -30.76 -7.16
N LEU A 234 -33.94 -30.63 -7.91
CA LEU A 234 -34.58 -31.78 -8.55
C LEU A 234 -33.93 -32.10 -9.92
N PRO A 235 -33.75 -33.39 -10.28
CA PRO A 235 -33.14 -33.78 -11.56
C PRO A 235 -33.95 -33.38 -12.79
N SER A 236 -35.28 -33.35 -12.67
CA SER A 236 -36.19 -33.07 -13.79
C SER A 236 -36.42 -31.59 -14.05
N THR A 237 -35.80 -30.70 -13.27
CA THR A 237 -35.95 -29.26 -13.43
C THR A 237 -34.70 -28.67 -14.06
N HIS A 238 -34.88 -27.72 -14.97
CA HIS A 238 -33.79 -26.86 -15.41
C HIS A 238 -33.20 -26.13 -14.21
N ILE A 239 -31.87 -26.04 -14.12
CA ILE A 239 -31.25 -25.31 -13.02
C ILE A 239 -31.46 -23.82 -13.24
N ASN A 240 -32.11 -23.19 -12.28
CA ASN A 240 -32.24 -21.74 -12.19
C ASN A 240 -31.68 -21.27 -10.84
N PRO A 241 -30.40 -20.87 -10.77
CA PRO A 241 -29.78 -20.35 -9.55
C PRO A 241 -30.42 -19.06 -9.03
N PHE A 242 -31.28 -18.39 -9.81
CA PHE A 242 -32.02 -17.20 -9.40
C PHE A 242 -33.41 -17.51 -8.84
N ALA A 243 -34.05 -18.60 -9.25
CA ALA A 243 -35.36 -19.03 -8.73
C ALA A 243 -35.25 -19.75 -7.37
N ASN A 244 -34.11 -20.41 -7.14
CA ASN A 244 -33.69 -20.91 -5.83
C ASN A 244 -32.31 -20.33 -5.57
N PRO A 245 -32.16 -19.22 -4.81
CA PRO A 245 -30.85 -18.61 -4.61
C PRO A 245 -29.90 -19.66 -4.08
N ALA A 246 -28.98 -20.07 -4.94
CA ALA A 246 -28.14 -21.23 -4.69
C ALA A 246 -27.25 -20.99 -3.48
N ASN A 247 -26.87 -19.72 -3.22
CA ASN A 247 -26.13 -19.22 -2.06
C ASN A 247 -25.06 -20.19 -1.55
N VAL A 248 -24.38 -20.87 -2.49
CA VAL A 248 -23.40 -21.89 -2.18
C VAL A 248 -22.20 -21.19 -1.57
N ILE A 249 -21.78 -21.68 -0.41
CA ILE A 249 -20.74 -21.04 0.38
C ILE A 249 -19.42 -21.80 0.31
N GLY A 250 -19.47 -23.12 0.13
CA GLY A 250 -18.27 -23.95 0.13
C GLY A 250 -18.55 -25.44 0.11
N ILE A 251 -17.49 -26.21 0.35
CA ILE A 251 -17.51 -27.66 0.49
C ILE A 251 -17.41 -28.03 1.97
N ALA A 252 -18.33 -28.85 2.46
CA ALA A 252 -18.32 -29.33 3.84
C ALA A 252 -17.11 -30.22 4.11
N LEU A 253 -16.45 -30.02 5.25
CA LEU A 253 -15.25 -30.78 5.62
C LEU A 253 -15.56 -31.99 6.52
N GLU A 254 -16.72 -32.01 7.18
CA GLU A 254 -17.13 -33.12 8.02
C GLU A 254 -18.62 -33.41 7.90
N ASN A 255 -19.01 -34.62 8.29
CA ASN A 255 -20.41 -34.94 8.51
C ASN A 255 -20.90 -34.16 9.72
N ALA A 256 -22.08 -33.55 9.63
CA ALA A 256 -22.66 -32.80 10.73
C ALA A 256 -24.19 -32.86 10.70
N SER A 257 -24.78 -33.10 11.87
CA SER A 257 -26.24 -33.08 12.05
C SER A 257 -26.74 -31.71 12.49
N GLY A 258 -28.02 -31.45 12.25
CA GLY A 258 -28.69 -30.20 12.62
C GLY A 258 -28.50 -29.84 14.10
N GLY A 259 -28.22 -28.56 14.36
CA GLY A 259 -27.87 -28.04 15.69
C GLY A 259 -26.37 -28.11 16.01
N ASN A 260 -25.59 -28.93 15.30
CA ASN A 260 -24.14 -28.96 15.45
C ASN A 260 -23.45 -27.99 14.47
N SER A 261 -22.16 -27.76 14.71
CA SER A 261 -21.32 -26.96 13.80
C SER A 261 -20.63 -27.83 12.74
N CYS A 262 -20.47 -27.29 11.54
CA CYS A 262 -19.71 -27.87 10.44
C CYS A 262 -18.71 -26.85 9.89
N ARG A 263 -17.48 -27.28 9.64
CA ARG A 263 -16.46 -26.53 8.92
C ARG A 263 -16.66 -26.66 7.42
N VAL A 264 -16.47 -25.56 6.72
CA VAL A 264 -16.69 -25.43 5.29
C VAL A 264 -15.46 -24.77 4.68
N CYS A 265 -14.87 -25.42 3.68
CA CYS A 265 -13.85 -24.79 2.83
C CYS A 265 -14.56 -23.89 1.83
N THR A 266 -14.36 -22.58 1.99
CA THR A 266 -14.99 -21.52 1.20
C THR A 266 -14.14 -21.09 0.01
N LYS A 267 -12.83 -21.29 0.11
CA LYS A 267 -11.86 -21.06 -0.96
C LYS A 267 -10.60 -21.87 -0.72
N GLY A 268 -9.98 -22.37 -1.78
CA GLY A 268 -8.71 -23.11 -1.72
C GLY A 268 -8.87 -24.61 -1.93
N ILE A 269 -7.90 -25.41 -1.49
CA ILE A 269 -7.81 -26.83 -1.85
C ILE A 269 -8.48 -27.70 -0.79
N THR A 270 -9.35 -28.61 -1.21
CA THR A 270 -9.93 -29.66 -0.37
C THR A 270 -10.27 -30.90 -1.21
N THR A 271 -11.06 -31.82 -0.65
CA THR A 271 -11.57 -33.01 -1.34
C THR A 271 -13.08 -32.91 -1.51
N VAL A 272 -13.58 -33.21 -2.70
CA VAL A 272 -15.02 -33.29 -2.99
C VAL A 272 -15.46 -34.74 -3.15
N VAL A 273 -16.74 -34.99 -2.88
CA VAL A 273 -17.40 -36.25 -3.24
C VAL A 273 -18.00 -36.09 -4.62
N CYS A 274 -17.64 -37.01 -5.52
CA CYS A 274 -18.17 -37.02 -6.87
C CYS A 274 -19.56 -37.64 -6.94
N THR A 275 -20.39 -37.16 -7.86
CA THR A 275 -21.76 -37.64 -8.07
C THR A 275 -22.08 -37.81 -9.56
N SER A 276 -23.01 -38.69 -9.88
CA SER A 276 -23.67 -38.73 -11.19
C SER A 276 -25.10 -38.19 -11.15
N TYR A 277 -25.59 -37.79 -9.96
CA TYR A 277 -26.94 -37.31 -9.76
C TYR A 277 -27.04 -35.84 -10.19
N THR A 278 -27.47 -35.63 -11.44
CA THR A 278 -27.45 -34.33 -12.12
C THR A 278 -28.82 -34.02 -12.74
N SER A 279 -29.04 -32.78 -13.19
CA SER A 279 -30.25 -32.42 -13.93
C SER A 279 -30.14 -32.87 -15.39
N ILE A 280 -31.27 -32.84 -16.10
CA ILE A 280 -31.35 -33.08 -17.54
C ILE A 280 -30.48 -32.15 -18.41
N ASP A 281 -29.99 -31.04 -17.85
CA ASP A 281 -29.15 -30.05 -18.56
C ASP A 281 -27.70 -30.50 -18.71
N PHE A 282 -27.31 -31.58 -18.04
CA PHE A 282 -25.93 -32.00 -17.91
C PHE A 282 -25.69 -33.40 -18.49
N VAL A 283 -24.48 -33.58 -18.99
CA VAL A 283 -23.93 -34.85 -19.47
C VAL A 283 -22.71 -35.16 -18.60
N PRO A 284 -22.90 -35.74 -17.40
CA PRO A 284 -21.80 -35.99 -16.48
C PRO A 284 -20.80 -36.97 -17.08
N THR A 285 -19.52 -36.74 -16.83
CA THR A 285 -18.43 -37.64 -17.16
C THR A 285 -17.64 -37.98 -15.90
N SER A 286 -17.21 -39.23 -15.80
CA SER A 286 -16.31 -39.69 -14.73
C SER A 286 -14.84 -39.50 -15.08
N SER A 287 -14.53 -39.14 -16.34
CA SER A 287 -13.16 -38.94 -16.81
C SER A 287 -12.72 -37.49 -16.73
N LEU A 288 -11.51 -37.29 -16.24
CA LEU A 288 -10.85 -35.99 -16.07
C LEU A 288 -9.63 -35.95 -16.98
N SER A 289 -9.83 -35.62 -18.25
CA SER A 289 -8.78 -35.68 -19.28
C SER A 289 -7.56 -34.80 -18.98
N VAL A 290 -7.77 -33.70 -18.25
CA VAL A 290 -6.73 -32.77 -17.82
C VAL A 290 -7.04 -32.22 -16.42
N VAL A 291 -6.00 -31.78 -15.72
CA VAL A 291 -6.14 -30.99 -14.49
C VAL A 291 -6.76 -29.63 -14.83
N GLY A 292 -7.58 -29.10 -13.92
CA GLY A 292 -8.21 -27.79 -14.07
C GLY A 292 -9.59 -27.83 -14.73
N LEU A 293 -10.14 -29.02 -15.00
CA LEU A 293 -11.52 -29.13 -15.48
C LEU A 293 -12.52 -28.60 -14.43
N PRO A 294 -13.58 -27.87 -14.84
CA PRO A 294 -14.54 -27.31 -13.91
C PRO A 294 -15.37 -28.41 -13.25
N GLY A 295 -15.53 -28.31 -11.93
CA GLY A 295 -16.48 -29.11 -11.17
C GLY A 295 -17.78 -28.36 -10.95
N LEU A 296 -18.88 -28.99 -11.32
CA LEU A 296 -20.23 -28.48 -11.19
C LEU A 296 -20.92 -29.14 -10.00
N VAL A 297 -21.84 -28.43 -9.34
CA VAL A 297 -22.63 -28.99 -8.23
C VAL A 297 -23.81 -29.78 -8.79
N GLY A 298 -23.96 -31.04 -8.36
CA GLY A 298 -25.07 -31.94 -8.68
C GLY A 298 -26.30 -31.76 -7.78
N CYS A 299 -27.35 -32.51 -8.08
CA CYS A 299 -28.67 -32.44 -7.42
C CYS A 299 -28.64 -32.80 -5.93
N ASP A 300 -27.61 -33.52 -5.48
CA ASP A 300 -27.35 -33.95 -4.10
C ASP A 300 -26.25 -33.13 -3.41
N GLY A 301 -25.72 -32.09 -4.08
CA GLY A 301 -24.59 -31.31 -3.59
C GLY A 301 -23.24 -31.96 -3.84
N GLY A 302 -23.17 -33.17 -4.43
CA GLY A 302 -21.92 -33.74 -4.92
C GLY A 302 -21.36 -32.92 -6.09
N VAL A 303 -20.10 -33.17 -6.47
CA VAL A 303 -19.44 -32.45 -7.56
C VAL A 303 -19.22 -33.36 -8.76
N PHE A 304 -19.52 -32.91 -9.97
CA PHE A 304 -19.32 -33.70 -11.18
C PHE A 304 -18.61 -32.89 -12.26
N CYS A 305 -17.95 -33.57 -13.19
CA CYS A 305 -17.42 -32.96 -14.40
C CYS A 305 -18.46 -33.11 -15.52
N ASN A 306 -18.67 -32.05 -16.30
CA ASN A 306 -19.54 -32.13 -17.48
C ASN A 306 -18.69 -32.40 -18.72
N GLY A 307 -19.12 -33.31 -19.59
CA GLY A 307 -18.37 -33.65 -20.81
C GLY A 307 -18.37 -32.54 -21.86
N MET A 308 -19.26 -31.56 -21.74
CA MET A 308 -19.41 -30.42 -22.64
C MET A 308 -19.64 -29.14 -21.83
N ILE A 309 -19.51 -27.97 -22.46
CA ILE A 309 -19.94 -26.72 -21.83
C ILE A 309 -21.47 -26.80 -21.67
N PRO A 310 -22.02 -26.66 -20.43
CA PRO A 310 -23.46 -26.67 -20.25
C PRO A 310 -24.12 -25.52 -21.01
N ALA A 311 -25.27 -25.77 -21.64
CA ALA A 311 -26.02 -24.74 -22.36
C ALA A 311 -26.86 -23.83 -21.43
N GLY A 312 -27.05 -24.24 -20.16
CA GLY A 312 -27.83 -23.51 -19.16
C GLY A 312 -26.99 -22.86 -18.08
N GLU A 313 -27.66 -22.25 -17.10
CA GLU A 313 -27.02 -21.72 -15.90
C GLU A 313 -26.58 -22.85 -14.97
N TYR A 314 -25.41 -22.71 -14.36
CA TYR A 314 -24.88 -23.73 -13.47
C TYR A 314 -24.09 -23.15 -12.32
N ILE A 315 -23.97 -23.96 -11.27
CA ILE A 315 -23.14 -23.64 -10.11
C ILE A 315 -21.81 -24.33 -10.30
N ARG A 316 -20.75 -23.54 -10.55
CA ARG A 316 -19.39 -24.04 -10.55
C ARG A 316 -18.87 -24.02 -9.12
N ALA A 317 -18.50 -25.17 -8.59
CA ALA A 317 -17.89 -25.29 -7.27
C ALA A 317 -16.40 -24.93 -7.29
N GLY A 318 -15.75 -25.09 -8.44
CA GLY A 318 -14.31 -24.89 -8.59
C GLY A 318 -13.73 -25.77 -9.70
N PHE A 319 -12.52 -26.30 -9.49
CA PHE A 319 -11.78 -27.06 -10.49
C PHE A 319 -11.12 -28.32 -9.93
N PHE A 320 -11.12 -29.40 -10.70
CA PHE A 320 -10.44 -30.64 -10.34
C PHE A 320 -8.91 -30.48 -10.42
N LEU A 321 -8.22 -31.09 -9.46
CA LEU A 321 -6.76 -31.06 -9.36
C LEU A 321 -6.11 -32.41 -9.69
N GLU A 322 -6.90 -33.37 -10.18
CA GLU A 322 -6.47 -34.69 -10.62
C GLU A 322 -6.92 -34.95 -12.07
N SER A 323 -6.20 -35.82 -12.77
CA SER A 323 -6.54 -36.28 -14.12
C SER A 323 -6.37 -37.79 -14.24
N ASP A 324 -7.19 -38.45 -15.06
CA ASP A 324 -7.15 -39.91 -15.25
C ASP A 324 -6.37 -40.38 -16.49
N ALA A 325 -5.78 -39.44 -17.25
CA ALA A 325 -4.82 -39.65 -18.36
C ALA A 325 -4.86 -41.04 -19.06
N GLY A 326 -6.05 -41.50 -19.44
CA GLY A 326 -6.25 -42.69 -20.26
C GLY A 326 -6.89 -43.93 -19.61
N SER A 327 -7.08 -44.02 -18.28
CA SER A 327 -7.87 -45.12 -17.69
C SER A 327 -8.08 -45.00 -16.19
N SER A 328 -9.17 -44.35 -15.77
CA SER A 328 -10.03 -44.72 -14.63
C SER A 328 -10.96 -43.56 -14.33
N GLY A 329 -12.28 -43.79 -14.21
CA GLY A 329 -13.25 -42.76 -13.90
C GLY A 329 -13.10 -42.21 -12.47
N ILE A 330 -12.05 -41.43 -12.20
CA ILE A 330 -11.70 -40.90 -10.89
C ILE A 330 -12.74 -39.91 -10.38
N ALA A 331 -13.51 -39.29 -11.27
CA ALA A 331 -14.69 -38.48 -10.93
C ALA A 331 -16.00 -39.28 -10.96
N GLY A 332 -15.93 -40.62 -10.84
CA GLY A 332 -17.10 -41.49 -10.73
C GLY A 332 -17.91 -41.21 -9.45
N SER A 333 -19.19 -41.57 -9.47
CA SER A 333 -20.07 -41.37 -8.31
C SER A 333 -19.50 -42.07 -7.05
N GLY A 334 -19.47 -41.34 -5.94
CA GLY A 334 -18.92 -41.79 -4.65
C GLY A 334 -17.40 -41.73 -4.55
N GLN A 335 -16.68 -41.33 -5.61
CA GLN A 335 -15.24 -41.12 -5.55
C GLN A 335 -14.89 -39.82 -4.82
N TYR A 336 -13.70 -39.79 -4.24
CA TYR A 336 -13.16 -38.62 -3.55
C TYR A 336 -12.05 -38.05 -4.42
N VAL A 337 -12.15 -36.77 -4.77
CA VAL A 337 -11.22 -36.13 -5.71
C VAL A 337 -10.72 -34.81 -5.14
N LEU A 338 -9.44 -34.56 -5.31
CA LEU A 338 -8.79 -33.31 -4.94
C LEU A 338 -9.31 -32.16 -5.81
N PHE A 339 -9.62 -31.05 -5.16
CA PHE A 339 -10.41 -30.00 -5.75
C PHE A 339 -9.98 -28.63 -5.24
N ASN A 340 -9.93 -27.65 -6.13
CA ASN A 340 -9.76 -26.25 -5.79
C ASN A 340 -11.14 -25.57 -5.76
N VAL A 341 -11.59 -25.16 -4.58
CA VAL A 341 -12.84 -24.45 -4.34
C VAL A 341 -12.71 -23.00 -4.82
N ASP A 342 -13.52 -22.65 -5.80
CA ASP A 342 -13.72 -21.30 -6.35
C ASP A 342 -15.17 -21.22 -6.85
N ILE A 343 -16.08 -20.97 -5.91
CA ILE A 343 -17.52 -20.99 -6.19
C ILE A 343 -17.90 -19.78 -7.02
N ARG A 344 -18.49 -20.03 -8.18
CA ARG A 344 -19.06 -18.99 -9.04
C ARG A 344 -20.37 -19.46 -9.67
N LEU A 345 -21.32 -18.54 -9.73
CA LEU A 345 -22.43 -18.66 -10.67
C LEU A 345 -21.88 -18.39 -12.07
N SER A 346 -22.19 -19.28 -13.01
CA SER A 346 -21.72 -19.19 -14.39
C SER A 346 -22.89 -19.40 -15.33
N SER A 347 -22.87 -18.67 -16.45
CA SER A 347 -23.72 -18.91 -17.62
C SER A 347 -22.87 -19.54 -18.72
N GLY A 348 -23.44 -20.54 -19.41
CA GLY A 348 -22.85 -21.12 -20.62
C GLY A 348 -22.80 -20.14 -21.79
#